data_AF-A0A9E7KJX5-F1
#
_entry.id   AF-A0A9E7KJX5-F1
#
_cell.length_a   1.000
_cell.length_b   1.000
_cell.length_c   1.000
_cell.angle_alpha   90.00
_cell.angle_beta   90.00
_cell.angle_gamma   90.00
#
_symmetry.space_group_name_H-M   'P 1'
#
loop_
_entity.id
_entity.type
_entity.pdbx_description
1 polymer ?
#
loop_
_entity_poly.entity_id
_entity_poly.type
_entity_poly.pdbx_seq_one_letter_code
_entity_poly.pdbx_strand_id
1 'polypeptide(L)'
;MGLSLIEGFTKSLAMTVLSEIGDKTFFAAAILAMRHPRKLVLSGCLTALIVMTILSASLGWAAPNLVSRRWSHHLTTVLFFGFGLWSLWEGFTEEGEAEELKEVEAKLNADWKAETGSSKGDSKVIWHLI
;
A
#
# COMPACT_ATOMS: atom_id res chain seq x y z
N MET A 1 11.13 31.06 20.32
CA MET A 1 10.00 30.11 20.21
C MET A 1 9.60 29.80 18.77
N GLY A 2 9.67 30.72 17.80
CA GLY A 2 9.30 30.42 16.40
C GLY A 2 10.28 29.51 15.65
N LEU A 3 11.59 29.62 15.90
CA LEU A 3 12.63 28.82 15.22
C LEU A 3 12.51 27.32 15.51
N SER A 4 12.24 26.94 16.77
CA SER A 4 12.13 25.53 17.17
C SER A 4 10.87 24.85 16.64
N LEU A 5 9.77 25.58 16.46
CA LEU A 5 8.57 25.04 15.83
C LEU A 5 8.78 24.79 14.33
N ILE A 6 9.39 25.74 13.63
CA ILE A 6 9.71 25.59 12.20
C ILE A 6 10.74 24.49 12.00
N GLU A 7 11.74 24.38 12.87
CA GLU A 7 12.73 23.30 12.82
C GLU A 7 12.11 21.93 13.08
N GLY A 8 11.24 21.81 14.10
CA GLY A 8 10.50 20.57 14.38
C GLY A 8 9.53 20.19 13.27
N PHE A 9 8.79 21.18 12.73
CA PHE A 9 7.91 20.98 11.59
C PHE A 9 8.69 20.52 10.35
N THR A 10 9.80 21.19 10.02
CA THR A 10 10.63 20.83 8.86
C THR A 10 11.26 19.45 9.02
N LYS A 11 11.75 19.10 10.21
CA LYS A 11 12.30 17.76 10.49
C LYS A 11 11.24 16.67 10.39
N SER A 12 10.06 16.88 10.99
CA SER A 12 8.96 15.91 10.93
C SER A 12 8.45 15.74 9.49
N LEU A 13 8.24 16.83 8.76
CA LEU A 13 7.83 16.81 7.36
C LEU A 13 8.88 16.09 6.49
N ALA A 14 10.17 16.40 6.69
CA ALA A 14 11.25 15.75 5.96
C ALA A 14 11.33 14.26 6.26
N MET A 15 11.21 13.84 7.52
CA MET A 15 11.20 12.43 7.93
C MET A 15 9.99 11.68 7.35
N THR A 16 8.80 12.27 7.40
CA THR A 16 7.59 11.71 6.80
C THR A 16 7.76 11.56 5.29
N VAL A 17 8.22 12.59 4.57
CA VAL A 17 8.46 12.50 3.13
C VAL A 17 9.56 11.47 2.81
N LEU A 18 10.65 11.42 3.56
CA LEU A 18 11.71 10.42 3.37
C LEU A 18 11.20 8.99 3.61
N SER A 19 10.35 8.80 4.61
CA SER A 19 9.77 7.50 4.97
C SER A 19 8.70 7.04 3.98
N GLU A 20 8.06 7.98 3.27
CA GLU A 20 6.97 7.72 2.33
C GLU A 20 7.45 7.67 0.87
N ILE A 21 8.67 8.15 0.55
CA ILE A 21 9.24 8.02 -0.80
C ILE A 21 9.48 6.53 -1.10
N GLY A 22 8.60 5.97 -1.92
CA GLY A 22 8.65 4.57 -2.36
C GLY A 22 7.63 3.66 -1.70
N ASP A 23 6.76 4.16 -0.82
CA ASP A 23 5.64 3.37 -0.30
C ASP A 23 4.51 3.24 -1.36
N LYS A 24 3.66 2.21 -1.21
CA LYS A 24 2.50 1.92 -2.09
C LYS A 24 1.61 3.17 -2.27
N THR A 25 1.58 4.06 -1.28
CA THR A 25 0.87 5.35 -1.28
C THR A 25 1.47 6.37 -2.25
N PHE A 26 2.80 6.49 -2.32
CA PHE A 26 3.49 7.36 -3.27
C PHE A 26 3.32 6.89 -4.72
N PHE A 27 3.36 5.56 -4.93
CA PHE A 27 3.04 4.95 -6.23
C PHE A 27 1.58 5.21 -6.65
N ALA A 28 0.62 5.10 -5.72
CA ALA A 28 -0.78 5.42 -6.00
C ALA A 28 -0.96 6.89 -6.40
N ALA A 29 -0.28 7.83 -5.72
CA ALA A 29 -0.30 9.25 -6.05
C ALA A 29 0.33 9.53 -7.43
N ALA A 30 1.44 8.86 -7.78
CA ALA A 30 2.08 9.00 -9.07
C ALA A 30 1.21 8.49 -10.23
N ILE A 31 0.55 7.34 -10.05
CA ILE A 31 -0.39 6.77 -11.04
C ILE A 31 -1.60 7.70 -11.24
N LEU A 32 -2.14 8.29 -10.15
CA LEU A 32 -3.23 9.25 -10.23
C LEU A 32 -2.79 10.57 -10.91
N ALA A 33 -1.53 10.98 -10.70
CA ALA A 33 -0.93 12.18 -11.29
C ALA A 33 -0.64 12.04 -12.80
N MET A 34 -0.48 10.82 -13.30
CA MET A 34 -0.39 10.56 -14.75
C MET A 34 -1.74 10.74 -15.45
N ARG A 35 -2.86 10.66 -14.73
CA ARG A 35 -4.22 10.72 -15.30
C ARG A 35 -4.96 12.05 -15.09
N HIS A 36 -4.48 12.91 -14.18
CA HIS A 36 -5.10 14.20 -13.83
C HIS A 36 -4.08 15.34 -13.68
N PRO A 37 -4.50 16.62 -13.76
CA PRO A 37 -3.58 17.77 -13.61
C PRO A 37 -2.87 17.73 -12.25
N ARG A 38 -1.53 17.78 -12.31
CA ARG A 38 -0.55 17.59 -11.22
C ARG A 38 -0.88 18.33 -9.91
N LYS A 39 -1.55 19.47 -9.99
CA LYS A 39 -1.91 20.30 -8.81
C LYS A 39 -3.08 19.75 -8.00
N LEU A 40 -4.08 19.15 -8.65
CA LEU A 40 -5.28 18.61 -8.00
C LEU A 40 -4.96 17.34 -7.21
N VAL A 41 -4.19 16.43 -7.81
CA VAL A 41 -3.76 15.18 -7.17
C VAL A 41 -2.86 15.47 -5.98
N LEU A 42 -1.93 16.41 -6.11
CA LEU A 42 -1.03 16.79 -5.02
C LEU A 42 -1.83 17.38 -3.85
N SER A 43 -2.81 18.25 -4.11
CA SER A 43 -3.68 18.80 -3.05
C SER A 43 -4.55 17.72 -2.38
N GLY A 44 -5.09 16.78 -3.14
CA GLY A 44 -5.92 15.69 -2.61
C GLY A 44 -5.11 14.71 -1.76
N CYS A 45 -3.95 14.28 -2.25
CA CYS A 45 -3.04 13.39 -1.53
C CYS A 45 -2.48 14.07 -0.28
N LEU A 46 -2.07 15.34 -0.39
CA LEU A 46 -1.57 16.10 0.76
C LEU A 46 -2.65 16.29 1.84
N THR A 47 -3.90 16.56 1.43
CA THR A 47 -5.02 16.67 2.37
C THR A 47 -5.30 15.32 3.04
N ALA A 48 -5.32 14.22 2.27
CA ALA A 48 -5.52 12.88 2.81
C ALA A 48 -4.41 12.48 3.81
N LEU A 49 -3.14 12.76 3.47
CA LEU A 49 -1.98 12.52 4.34
C LEU A 49 -2.06 13.33 5.64
N ILE A 50 -2.44 14.60 5.55
CA ILE A 50 -2.61 15.46 6.72
C ILE A 50 -3.73 14.94 7.62
N VAL A 51 -4.90 14.60 7.05
CA VAL A 51 -6.05 14.08 7.81
C VAL A 51 -5.68 12.78 8.54
N MET A 52 -5.04 11.84 7.84
CA MET A 52 -4.57 10.59 8.44
C MET A 52 -3.57 10.84 9.58
N THR A 53 -2.62 11.75 9.37
CA THR A 53 -1.58 12.06 10.35
C THR A 53 -2.16 12.74 11.60
N ILE A 54 -3.11 13.66 11.44
CA ILE A 54 -3.79 14.33 12.56
C ILE A 54 -4.63 13.33 13.36
N LEU A 55 -5.37 12.44 12.69
CA LEU A 55 -6.13 11.39 13.37
C LEU A 55 -5.20 10.47 14.18
N SER A 56 -4.10 10.01 13.59
CA SER A 56 -3.12 9.17 14.29
C SER A 56 -2.42 9.91 15.44
N ALA A 57 -2.03 11.17 15.26
CA ALA A 57 -1.37 11.96 16.29
C ALA A 57 -2.31 12.30 17.46
N SER A 58 -3.57 12.62 17.18
CA SER A 58 -4.59 12.88 18.21
C SER A 58 -4.93 11.62 19.00
N LEU A 59 -5.04 10.47 18.33
CA LEU A 59 -5.19 9.16 18.99
C LEU A 59 -3.94 8.80 19.80
N GLY A 60 -2.74 9.05 19.28
CA GLY A 60 -1.48 8.82 19.98
C GLY A 60 -1.29 9.70 21.21
N TRP A 61 -1.87 10.91 21.21
CA TRP A 61 -1.93 11.79 22.37
C TRP A 61 -3.03 11.38 23.37
N ALA A 62 -4.19 10.93 22.87
CA ALA A 62 -5.32 10.49 23.70
C ALA A 62 -5.07 9.12 24.37
N ALA A 63 -4.32 8.23 23.73
CA ALA A 63 -4.01 6.88 24.21
C ALA A 63 -3.34 6.85 25.60
N PRO A 64 -2.29 7.67 25.90
CA PRO A 64 -1.70 7.71 27.24
C PRO A 64 -2.55 8.49 28.25
N ASN A 65 -3.50 9.33 27.82
CA ASN A 65 -4.34 10.11 28.73
C ASN A 65 -5.57 9.32 29.23
N LEU A 66 -6.04 8.32 28.47
CA LEU A 66 -7.09 7.38 28.90
C LEU A 66 -6.54 6.16 29.67
N VAL A 67 -5.29 5.75 29.45
CA VAL A 67 -4.72 4.53 30.03
C VAL A 67 -3.78 4.88 31.19
N SER A 68 -4.22 4.56 32.41
CA SER A 68 -3.45 4.74 33.66
C SER A 68 -1.99 4.32 33.52
N ARG A 69 -1.06 5.20 33.94
CA ARG A 69 0.41 5.14 33.80
C ARG A 69 1.11 3.83 34.21
N ARG A 70 0.40 2.92 34.89
CA ARG A 70 0.87 1.57 35.25
C ARG A 70 0.58 0.50 34.18
N TRP A 71 -0.47 0.66 33.39
CA TRP A 71 -0.90 -0.31 32.37
C TRP A 71 -0.29 -0.04 30.99
N SER A 72 0.08 1.20 30.67
CA SER A 72 0.68 1.53 29.37
C SER A 72 1.95 0.74 29.08
N HIS A 73 2.78 0.43 30.08
CA HIS A 73 4.02 -0.32 29.81
C HIS A 73 3.73 -1.75 29.37
N HIS A 74 2.84 -2.46 30.08
CA HIS A 74 2.47 -3.82 29.72
C HIS A 74 1.65 -3.86 28.43
N LEU A 75 0.72 -2.91 28.26
CA LEU A 75 -0.12 -2.81 27.07
C LEU A 75 0.74 -2.55 25.82
N THR A 76 1.67 -1.59 25.87
CA THR A 76 2.57 -1.31 24.74
C THR A 76 3.46 -2.52 24.44
N THR A 77 4.04 -3.18 25.45
CA THR A 77 4.84 -4.39 25.21
C THR A 77 4.03 -5.50 24.56
N VAL A 78 2.81 -5.78 25.05
CA VAL A 78 1.94 -6.82 24.47
C VAL A 78 1.47 -6.45 23.07
N LEU A 79 1.07 -5.19 22.84
CA LEU A 79 0.64 -4.72 21.52
C LEU A 79 1.78 -4.76 20.51
N PHE A 80 2.98 -4.32 20.90
CA PHE A 80 4.15 -4.30 20.02
C PHE A 80 4.63 -5.71 19.70
N PHE A 81 4.58 -6.63 20.68
CA PHE A 81 4.94 -8.02 20.46
C PHE A 81 3.90 -8.74 19.59
N GLY A 82 2.61 -8.52 19.84
CA GLY A 82 1.52 -9.09 19.03
C GLY A 82 1.51 -8.55 17.60
N PHE A 83 1.59 -7.24 17.42
CA PHE A 83 1.65 -6.60 16.11
C PHE A 83 2.95 -6.95 15.37
N GLY A 84 4.07 -7.03 16.08
CA GLY A 84 5.36 -7.45 15.53
C GLY A 84 5.35 -8.91 15.05
N LEU A 85 4.79 -9.84 15.83
CA LEU A 85 4.63 -11.23 15.40
C LEU A 85 3.67 -11.35 14.22
N TRP A 86 2.55 -10.63 14.24
CA TRP A 86 1.59 -10.63 13.14
C TRP A 86 2.21 -10.08 11.86
N SER A 87 2.92 -8.96 11.94
CA SER A 87 3.66 -8.39 10.81
C SER A 87 4.76 -9.32 10.28
N LEU A 88 5.44 -10.04 11.17
CA LEU A 88 6.44 -11.03 10.77
C LEU A 88 5.79 -12.22 10.08
N TRP A 89 4.64 -12.68 10.57
CA TRP A 89 3.92 -13.80 9.99
C TRP A 89 3.29 -13.46 8.64
N GLU A 90 2.79 -12.22 8.48
CA GLU A 90 2.33 -11.67 7.20
C GLU A 90 3.48 -11.62 6.19
N GLY A 91 4.65 -11.09 6.58
CA GLY A 91 5.82 -11.03 5.71
C GLY A 91 6.39 -12.39 5.31
N PHE A 92 6.19 -13.44 6.13
CA PHE A 92 6.50 -14.83 5.75
C PHE A 92 5.37 -15.50 4.95
N THR A 93 4.12 -15.04 5.12
CA THR A 93 2.93 -15.52 4.40
C THR A 93 2.82 -14.93 2.99
N GLU A 94 3.49 -13.80 2.69
CA GLU A 94 3.64 -13.26 1.32
C GLU A 94 4.34 -14.25 0.37
N GLU A 95 5.00 -15.31 0.86
CA GLU A 95 5.45 -16.43 0.01
C GLU A 95 4.27 -17.22 -0.62
N GLY A 96 3.08 -17.20 0.01
CA GLY A 96 1.85 -17.82 -0.50
C GLY A 96 1.18 -17.03 -1.64
N GLU A 97 1.29 -15.70 -1.66
CA GLU A 97 0.81 -14.89 -2.79
C GLU A 97 1.57 -15.23 -4.09
N ALA A 98 2.86 -15.58 -3.97
CA ALA A 98 3.66 -16.04 -5.11
C ALA A 98 3.19 -17.40 -5.66
N GLU A 99 2.48 -18.21 -4.87
CA GLU A 99 1.90 -19.49 -5.30
C GLU A 99 0.53 -19.28 -5.97
N GLU A 100 -0.32 -18.41 -5.42
CA GLU A 100 -1.61 -18.05 -6.04
C GLU A 100 -1.43 -17.30 -7.38
N LEU A 101 -0.43 -16.41 -7.48
CA LEU A 101 -0.11 -15.70 -8.73
C LEU A 101 0.34 -16.67 -9.83
N LYS A 102 1.08 -17.72 -9.49
CA LYS A 102 1.50 -18.76 -10.45
C LYS A 102 0.33 -19.60 -10.94
N GLU A 103 -0.63 -19.91 -10.07
CA GLU A 103 -1.84 -20.64 -10.48
C GLU A 103 -2.71 -19.79 -11.42
N VAL A 104 -2.88 -18.50 -11.12
CA VAL A 104 -3.65 -17.57 -11.95
C VAL A 104 -2.98 -17.36 -13.32
N GLU A 105 -1.66 -17.24 -13.38
CA GLU A 105 -0.92 -17.13 -14.65
C GLU A 105 -1.03 -18.41 -15.50
N ALA A 106 -0.99 -19.59 -14.86
CA ALA A 106 -1.18 -20.87 -15.55
C ALA A 106 -2.59 -21.00 -16.15
N LYS A 107 -3.64 -20.58 -15.42
CA LYS A 107 -5.02 -20.54 -15.92
C LYS A 107 -5.16 -19.56 -17.10
N LEU A 108 -4.61 -18.35 -16.98
CA LEU A 108 -4.72 -17.33 -18.03
C LEU A 108 -4.01 -17.75 -19.33
N ASN A 109 -2.85 -18.43 -19.24
CA ASN A 109 -2.11 -18.93 -20.40
C ASN A 109 -2.82 -20.12 -21.08
N ALA A 110 -3.45 -21.01 -20.31
CA ALA A 110 -4.26 -22.10 -20.84
C ALA A 110 -5.45 -21.59 -21.65
N ASP A 111 -6.18 -20.61 -21.11
CA ASP A 111 -7.32 -19.97 -21.79
C ASP A 111 -6.86 -19.23 -23.06
N TRP A 112 -5.75 -18.48 -23.00
CA TRP A 112 -5.18 -17.81 -24.18
C TRP A 112 -4.78 -18.78 -25.29
N LYS A 113 -4.18 -19.93 -24.94
CA LYS A 113 -3.84 -20.98 -25.91
C LYS A 113 -5.06 -21.68 -26.48
N ALA A 114 -6.11 -21.87 -25.69
CA ALA A 114 -7.38 -22.43 -26.17
C ALA A 114 -8.06 -21.48 -27.18
N GLU A 115 -8.10 -20.18 -26.91
CA GLU A 115 -8.66 -19.19 -27.84
C GLU A 115 -7.83 -19.04 -29.13
N THR A 116 -6.51 -18.94 -29.03
CA THR A 116 -5.63 -18.79 -30.20
C THR A 116 -5.52 -20.05 -31.05
N GLY A 117 -5.69 -21.24 -30.45
CA GLY A 117 -5.81 -22.51 -31.15
C GLY A 117 -7.10 -22.65 -31.96
N SER A 118 -8.21 -22.11 -31.44
CA SER A 118 -9.51 -22.11 -32.12
C SER A 118 -9.49 -21.25 -33.39
N SER A 119 -8.86 -20.07 -33.34
CA SER A 119 -8.76 -19.16 -34.50
C SER A 119 -7.93 -19.73 -35.67
N LYS A 120 -6.92 -20.56 -35.38
CA LYS A 120 -6.11 -21.23 -36.43
C LYS A 120 -6.80 -22.45 -37.03
N GLY A 121 -7.72 -23.07 -36.30
CA GLY A 121 -8.54 -24.19 -36.77
C GLY A 121 -9.50 -23.73 -37.85
N ASP A 122 -10.27 -22.67 -37.57
CA ASP A 122 -11.31 -22.14 -38.45
C ASP A 122 -10.76 -21.65 -39.81
N SER A 123 -9.62 -20.97 -39.80
CA SER A 123 -8.97 -20.55 -41.06
C SER A 123 -8.54 -21.76 -41.91
N LYS A 124 -8.02 -22.84 -41.30
CA LYS A 124 -7.52 -24.00 -42.04
C LYS A 124 -8.64 -24.83 -42.68
N VAL A 125 -9.84 -24.87 -42.07
CA VAL A 125 -11.01 -25.54 -42.69
C VAL A 125 -11.51 -24.76 -43.90
N ILE A 126 -11.48 -23.41 -43.85
CA ILE A 126 -11.90 -22.55 -44.97
C ILE A 126 -10.98 -22.71 -46.20
N TRP A 127 -9.66 -22.82 -46.00
CA TRP A 127 -8.71 -23.06 -47.09
C TRP A 127 -8.77 -24.46 -47.72
N HIS A 128 -9.41 -25.43 -47.04
CA HIS A 128 -9.53 -26.81 -47.53
C HIS A 128 -10.88 -27.10 -48.20
N LEU A 129 -11.81 -26.14 -48.17
CA LEU A 129 -13.14 -26.15 -48.78
C LEU A 129 -13.22 -25.31 -50.07
N ILE A 130 -12.12 -24.64 -50.45
CA ILE A 130 -11.91 -23.92 -51.73
C ILE A 130 -10.92 -24.72 -52.56
#